data_AF-A0A519CMB0-F1
#
_entry.id   AF-A0A519CMB0-F1
#
_cell.length_a   1.000
_cell.length_b   1.000
_cell.length_c   1.000
_cell.angle_alpha   90.00
_cell.angle_beta   90.00
_cell.angle_gamma   90.00
#
_symmetry.space_group_name_H-M   'P 1'
#
loop_
_entity.id
_entity.type
_entity.pdbx_description
1 polymer ?
#
loop_
_entity_poly.entity_id
_entity_poly.type
_entity_poly.pdbx_seq_one_letter_code
_entity_poly.pdbx_strand_id
1 'polypeptide(L)' 'MYFIVGGNGLTGSALVRYMKHTGKEYEIIQKENKHEFLGKSCDTLIYANGNALKYKANEEPLFDFHASVASIAEYIHNIK' A
#
# COMPACT_ATOMS: atom_id res chain seq x y z
N MET A 1 3.83 -12.53 -9.14
CA MET A 1 4.28 -11.62 -8.07
C MET A 1 3.23 -10.57 -7.73
N TYR A 2 2.74 -10.56 -6.49
CA TYR A 2 1.83 -9.54 -5.94
C TYR A 2 2.60 -8.51 -5.12
N PHE A 3 2.42 -7.22 -5.36
CA PHE A 3 2.92 -6.18 -4.48
C PHE A 3 1.81 -5.69 -3.57
N ILE A 4 2.02 -5.73 -2.25
CA ILE A 4 1.00 -5.38 -1.25
C ILE A 4 1.46 -4.14 -0.48
N VAL A 5 0.93 -2.97 -0.82
CA VAL A 5 1.18 -1.73 -0.09
C VAL A 5 0.40 -1.73 1.21
N GLY A 6 1.05 -1.49 2.34
CA GLY A 6 0.44 -1.55 3.67
C GLY A 6 0.22 -2.96 4.20
N GLY A 7 0.99 -3.95 3.75
CA GLY A 7 0.81 -5.38 4.11
C GLY A 7 0.92 -5.71 5.61
N ASN A 8 1.52 -4.84 6.43
CA ASN A 8 1.58 -4.99 7.89
C ASN A 8 0.39 -4.35 8.63
N GLY A 9 -0.48 -3.63 7.92
CA GLY A 9 -1.69 -3.03 8.49
C GLY A 9 -2.79 -4.06 8.75
N LEU A 10 -3.93 -3.60 9.28
CA LEU A 10 -5.06 -4.47 9.62
C LEU A 10 -5.52 -5.31 8.42
N THR A 11 -5.97 -4.65 7.35
CA THR A 11 -6.44 -5.31 6.12
C THR A 11 -5.30 -5.99 5.35
N GLY A 12 -4.15 -5.31 5.24
CA GLY A 12 -2.97 -5.85 4.57
C GLY A 12 -2.50 -7.18 5.16
N SER A 13 -2.51 -7.32 6.49
CA SER A 13 -2.06 -8.55 7.16
C SER A 13 -2.94 -9.76 6.83
N ALA A 14 -4.24 -9.55 6.61
CA ALA A 14 -5.15 -10.61 6.19
C ALA A 14 -4.83 -11.10 4.77
N LEU A 15 -4.53 -10.18 3.87
CA LEU A 15 -4.08 -10.50 2.51
C LEU A 15 -2.75 -11.26 2.53
N VAL A 16 -1.79 -10.82 3.34
CA VAL A 16 -0.51 -11.53 3.51
C VAL A 16 -0.72 -12.96 4.02
N ARG A 17 -1.59 -13.16 5.02
CA ARG A 17 -1.93 -14.51 5.51
C ARG A 17 -2.54 -15.37 4.40
N TYR A 18 -3.42 -14.80 3.58
CA TYR A 18 -4.02 -15.49 2.44
C TYR A 18 -2.98 -15.87 1.37
N MET A 19 -2.06 -14.96 1.02
CA MET A 19 -0.99 -15.25 0.06
C MET A 19 -0.07 -16.36 0.56
N LYS A 20 0.32 -16.31 1.85
CA LYS A 20 1.09 -17.39 2.50
C LYS A 20 0.37 -18.73 2.44
N HIS A 21 -0.93 -18.75 2.76
CA HIS A 21 -1.73 -19.98 2.75
C HIS A 21 -1.87 -20.57 1.34
N THR A 22 -1.94 -19.74 0.31
CA THR A 22 -2.11 -20.16 -1.09
C THR A 22 -0.78 -20.39 -1.82
N GLY A 23 0.36 -20.11 -1.19
CA GLY A 23 1.69 -20.24 -1.79
C GLY A 23 1.96 -19.26 -2.94
N LYS A 24 1.18 -18.18 -3.04
CA LYS A 24 1.40 -17.14 -4.05
C LYS A 24 2.60 -16.29 -3.67
N GLU A 25 3.44 -15.93 -4.64
CA GLU A 25 4.56 -15.01 -4.43
C GLU A 25 4.06 -13.59 -4.20
N TYR A 26 4.52 -12.94 -3.13
CA TYR A 26 4.17 -11.57 -2.81
C TYR A 26 5.32 -10.83 -2.13
N GLU A 27 5.29 -9.50 -2.24
CA GLU A 27 6.16 -8.59 -1.51
C GLU A 27 5.34 -7.58 -0.72
N ILE A 28 5.82 -7.21 0.46
CA ILE A 28 5.18 -6.22 1.32
C ILE A 28 5.87 -4.88 1.13
N ILE A 29 5.09 -3.88 0.74
CA ILE A 29 5.56 -2.50 0.59
C ILE A 29 5.04 -1.66 1.74
N GLN A 30 5.94 -0.95 2.40
CA GLN A 30 5.72 0.00 3.48
C GLN A 30 6.32 1.35 3.10
N LYS A 31 6.05 2.38 3.90
CA LYS A 31 6.60 3.72 3.67
C LYS A 31 8.14 3.71 3.70
N GLU A 32 8.73 2.86 4.52
CA GLU A 32 10.17 2.78 4.74
C GLU A 32 10.91 2.12 3.57
N ASN A 33 10.34 1.07 2.97
CA ASN A 33 10.97 0.31 1.88
C ASN A 33 10.43 0.65 0.49
N LYS A 34 9.45 1.56 0.33
CA LYS A 34 8.82 1.85 -0.98
C LYS A 34 9.80 2.17 -2.10
N HIS A 35 10.91 2.82 -1.77
CA HIS A 35 11.94 3.23 -2.72
C HIS A 35 12.59 2.03 -3.43
N GLU A 36 12.61 0.85 -2.80
CA GLU A 36 13.12 -0.39 -3.38
C GLU A 36 12.21 -0.97 -4.45
N PHE A 37 10.96 -0.49 -4.56
CA PHE A 37 9.94 -1.02 -5.47
C PHE A 37 9.58 -0.04 -6.59
N LEU A 38 10.05 1.20 -6.54
CA LEU A 38 9.84 2.16 -7.62
C LEU A 38 10.52 1.67 -8.90
N GLY A 39 9.79 1.68 -10.01
CA GLY A 39 10.23 1.19 -11.31
C GLY A 39 10.24 -0.33 -11.46
N LYS A 40 9.99 -1.11 -10.38
CA LYS A 40 9.80 -2.56 -10.46
C LYS A 40 8.40 -2.88 -10.97
N SER A 41 8.27 -4.02 -11.63
CA SER A 41 6.98 -4.51 -12.10
C SER A 41 6.38 -5.60 -11.21
N CYS A 42 5.06 -5.72 -11.28
CA CYS A 42 4.31 -6.80 -10.63
C CYS A 42 3.10 -7.21 -11.48
N ASP A 43 2.57 -8.41 -11.26
CA ASP A 43 1.36 -8.85 -11.95
C ASP A 43 0.12 -8.19 -11.36
N THR A 44 0.15 -7.85 -10.07
CA THR A 44 -0.95 -7.24 -9.36
C THR A 44 -0.44 -6.39 -8.21
N LEU A 45 -0.82 -5.11 -8.22
CA LEU A 45 -0.62 -4.18 -7.12
C LEU A 45 -1.89 -4.16 -6.24
N ILE A 46 -1.75 -4.50 -4.97
CA ILE A 46 -2.81 -4.41 -3.97
C ILE A 46 -2.50 -3.25 -3.04
N TYR A 47 -3.31 -2.18 -3.12
CA TYR A 47 -3.19 -1.03 -2.25
C TYR A 47 -4.06 -1.23 -1.00
N ALA A 48 -3.45 -1.68 0.10
CA ALA A 48 -4.10 -1.92 1.38
C ALA A 48 -3.69 -0.92 2.48
N ASN A 49 -2.98 0.14 2.09
CA ASN A 49 -2.66 1.26 2.97
C ASN A 49 -3.86 2.22 3.04
N GLY A 50 -4.15 2.78 4.21
CA GLY A 50 -5.25 3.71 4.37
C GLY A 50 -5.02 4.60 5.59
N ASN A 51 -5.52 5.83 5.55
CA ASN A 51 -5.43 6.73 6.70
C ASN A 51 -6.52 6.39 7.73
N ALA A 52 -6.13 5.80 8.85
CA ALA A 52 -7.06 5.49 9.95
C ALA A 52 -7.48 6.75 10.74
N LEU A 53 -6.75 7.87 10.61
CA LEU A 53 -6.98 9.10 11.35
C LEU A 53 -8.08 9.96 10.69
N LYS A 54 -9.32 9.48 10.69
CA LYS A 54 -10.45 10.14 10.01
C LYS A 54 -10.68 11.59 10.46
N TYR A 55 -10.38 11.92 11.71
CA TYR A 55 -10.52 13.29 12.22
C TYR A 55 -9.59 14.29 11.52
N LYS A 56 -8.44 13.83 11.00
CA LYS A 56 -7.51 14.67 10.22
C LYS A 56 -8.11 15.17 8.93
N ALA A 57 -9.14 14.53 8.38
CA ALA A 57 -9.85 15.05 7.23
C ALA A 57 -10.52 16.41 7.50
N ASN A 58 -10.89 16.68 8.75
CA ASN A 58 -11.48 17.97 9.17
C ASN A 58 -10.41 18.95 9.67
N GLU A 59 -9.43 18.49 10.44
CA GLU A 59 -8.41 19.35 11.05
C GLU A 59 -7.29 19.74 10.09
N GLU A 60 -6.82 18.80 9.26
CA GLU A 60 -5.71 18.98 8.33
C GLU A 60 -6.01 18.31 6.97
N PRO A 61 -6.95 18.86 6.18
CA PRO A 61 -7.42 18.23 4.94
C PRO A 61 -6.30 17.94 3.93
N LEU A 62 -5.28 18.80 3.88
CA LEU A 62 -4.14 18.60 2.98
C LEU A 62 -3.32 17.36 3.36
N PHE A 63 -3.11 17.13 4.67
CA PHE A 63 -2.45 15.92 5.14
C PHE A 63 -3.27 14.67 4.77
N ASP A 64 -4.58 14.70 5.01
CA ASP A 64 -5.45 13.57 4.68
C ASP A 64 -5.46 13.27 3.18
N PHE A 65 -5.52 14.31 2.34
CA PHE A 65 -5.42 14.16 0.89
C PHE A 65 -4.12 13.47 0.48
N HIS A 66 -2.98 13.88 1.06
CA HIS A 66 -1.70 13.24 0.77
C HIS A 66 -1.63 11.79 1.26
N ALA A 67 -2.14 11.51 2.46
CA ALA A 67 -2.13 10.18 3.05
C ALA A 67 -3.07 9.20 2.32
N SER A 68 -4.22 9.69 1.85
CA SER A 68 -5.31 8.86 1.32
C SER A 68 -5.40 8.82 -0.20
N VAL A 69 -5.14 9.92 -0.90
CA VAL A 69 -5.36 10.03 -2.36
C VAL A 69 -4.04 10.17 -3.12
N ALA A 70 -3.21 11.16 -2.76
CA ALA A 70 -1.97 11.41 -3.49
C ALA A 70 -1.00 10.22 -3.41
N SER A 71 -0.98 9.54 -2.25
CA SER A 71 -0.22 8.31 -2.06
C SER A 71 -0.64 7.22 -3.05
N ILE A 72 -1.94 6.99 -3.29
CA ILE A 72 -2.41 5.99 -4.27
C ILE A 72 -1.84 6.30 -5.66
N ALA A 73 -1.97 7.55 -6.10
CA ALA A 73 -1.45 7.99 -7.40
C ALA A 73 0.08 7.79 -7.48
N GLU A 74 0.81 8.08 -6.41
CA GLU A 74 2.26 7.83 -6.34
C GLU A 74 2.60 6.36 -6.64
N TYR A 75 1.94 5.41 -5.97
CA TYR A 75 2.25 3.98 -6.18
C TYR A 75 1.84 3.50 -7.57
N ILE A 76 0.66 3.89 -8.06
CA ILE A 76 0.17 3.46 -9.39
C ILE A 76 1.07 3.96 -10.51
N HIS A 77 1.58 5.20 -10.41
CA HIS A 77 2.42 5.77 -11.47
C HIS A 77 3.88 5.31 -11.42
N ASN A 78 4.38 4.95 -10.24
CA ASN A 78 5.80 4.60 -10.09
C ASN A 78 6.07 3.09 -10.04
N ILE A 79 5.06 2.23 -9.87
CA ILE A 79 5.18 0.78 -10.04
C ILE A 79 4.77 0.43 -11.47
N LYS A 80 5.57 -0.41 -12.15
CA LYS A 80 5.40 -0.70 -13.59
C LYS A 80 4.58 -1.96 -13.88
#